data_AF-A0A0Q4X996-F1
#
_entry.id   AF-A0A0Q4X996-F1
#
_cell.length_a   1.000
_cell.length_b   1.000
_cell.length_c   1.000
_cell.angle_alpha   90.00
_cell.angle_beta   90.00
_cell.angle_gamma   90.00
#
_symmetry.space_group_name_H-M   'P 1'
#
loop_
_entity.id
_entity.type
_entity.pdbx_description
1 polymer ?
#
loop_
_entity_poly.entity_id
_entity_poly.type
_entity_poly.pdbx_seq_one_letter_code
_entity_poly.pdbx_strand_id
1 'polypeptide(L)'
;MRRFALACLVILPAAPAQAAFPCDERWGERNAVYAEAGYCFRTVRAIKAFGNANCRYDGLRDVPLSARDREKVADIVREEQRNGCRD
;
A
#
# COMPACT_ATOMS: atom_id res chain seq x y z
N MET A 1 26.46 -56.60 -22.37
CA MET A 1 26.56 -55.19 -22.81
C MET A 1 25.47 -54.38 -22.11
N ARG A 2 25.81 -53.55 -21.12
CA ARG A 2 24.85 -52.77 -20.32
C ARG A 2 24.79 -51.34 -20.87
N ARG A 3 23.66 -50.98 -21.46
CA ARG A 3 23.39 -49.63 -21.97
C ARG A 3 23.10 -48.71 -20.78
N PHE A 4 24.01 -47.78 -20.48
CA PHE A 4 23.76 -46.72 -19.50
C PHE A 4 22.92 -45.63 -20.18
N ALA A 5 21.68 -45.46 -19.74
CA ALA A 5 20.84 -44.34 -20.14
C ALA A 5 21.23 -43.12 -19.27
N LEU A 6 21.84 -42.11 -19.89
CA LEU A 6 22.10 -40.82 -19.26
C LEU A 6 20.77 -40.07 -19.11
N ALA A 7 20.27 -39.97 -17.88
CA ALA A 7 19.16 -39.08 -17.56
C ALA A 7 19.67 -37.63 -17.53
N CYS A 8 19.30 -36.84 -18.54
CA CYS A 8 19.55 -35.39 -18.54
C CYS A 8 18.58 -34.71 -17.56
N LEU A 9 19.10 -34.20 -16.45
CA LEU A 9 18.36 -33.37 -15.52
C LEU A 9 18.17 -31.98 -16.15
N VAL A 10 16.96 -31.67 -16.59
CA VAL A 10 16.63 -30.35 -17.16
C VAL A 10 16.48 -29.37 -16.00
N ILE A 11 17.44 -28.46 -15.85
CA ILE A 11 17.37 -27.37 -14.87
C ILE A 11 16.52 -26.25 -15.50
N LEU A 12 15.29 -26.05 -15.02
CA LEU A 12 14.50 -24.87 -15.40
C LEU A 12 15.09 -23.64 -14.69
N PRO A 13 15.41 -22.56 -15.42
CA PRO A 13 15.80 -21.30 -14.78
C PRO A 13 14.58 -20.70 -14.07
N ALA A 14 14.69 -20.48 -12.75
CA ALA A 14 13.71 -19.71 -12.00
C ALA A 14 13.84 -18.23 -12.41
N ALA A 15 12.78 -17.67 -13.01
CA ALA A 15 12.72 -16.24 -13.26
C ALA A 15 12.54 -15.49 -11.92
N PRO A 16 13.18 -14.31 -11.74
CA PRO A 16 12.93 -13.49 -10.56
C PRO A 16 11.45 -13.06 -10.56
N ALA A 17 10.75 -13.30 -9.45
CA ALA A 17 9.43 -12.73 -9.23
C ALA A 17 9.60 -11.24 -8.92
N GLN A 18 9.27 -10.36 -9.87
CA GLN A 18 9.05 -8.94 -9.56
C GLN A 18 7.79 -8.84 -8.71
N ALA A 19 7.93 -8.50 -7.42
CA ALA A 19 6.81 -8.16 -6.57
C ALA A 19 6.16 -6.88 -7.10
N ALA A 20 4.83 -6.89 -7.28
CA ALA A 20 4.09 -5.69 -7.60
C ALA A 20 4.15 -4.70 -6.43
N PHE A 21 4.13 -3.40 -6.73
CA PHE A 21 4.10 -2.37 -5.70
C PHE A 21 2.81 -2.50 -4.85
N PRO A 22 2.90 -2.45 -3.50
CA PRO A 22 1.77 -2.77 -2.62
C PRO A 22 0.83 -1.57 -2.44
N CYS A 23 0.09 -1.21 -3.49
CA CYS A 23 -0.79 -0.04 -3.49
C CYS A 23 -1.81 -0.05 -2.34
N ASP A 24 -2.44 -1.19 -2.03
CA ASP A 24 -3.46 -1.25 -0.98
C ASP A 24 -2.88 -1.06 0.42
N GLU A 25 -1.66 -1.54 0.65
CA GLU A 25 -0.96 -1.36 1.93
C GLU A 25 -0.58 0.11 2.11
N ARG A 26 -0.01 0.74 1.08
CA ARG A 26 0.35 2.16 1.09
C ARG A 26 -0.86 3.07 1.26
N TRP A 27 -1.95 2.75 0.56
CA TRP A 27 -3.23 3.42 0.76
C TRP A 27 -3.70 3.30 2.22
N GLY A 28 -3.59 2.10 2.80
CA GLY A 28 -3.93 1.85 4.20
C GLY A 28 -3.06 2.67 5.15
N GLU A 29 -1.74 2.68 4.94
CA GLU A 29 -0.78 3.41 5.76
C GLU A 29 -1.03 4.92 5.73
N ARG A 30 -1.30 5.49 4.55
CA ARG A 30 -1.66 6.90 4.37
C ARG A 30 -2.95 7.24 5.12
N ASN A 31 -3.99 6.43 4.95
CA ASN A 31 -5.30 6.68 5.55
C ASN A 31 -5.31 6.42 7.07
N ALA A 32 -4.48 5.51 7.58
CA ALA A 32 -4.31 5.30 9.02
C ALA A 32 -3.83 6.58 9.73
N VAL A 33 -2.88 7.30 9.13
CA VAL A 33 -2.41 8.61 9.65
C VAL A 33 -3.57 9.61 9.75
N TYR A 34 -4.44 9.66 8.75
CA TYR A 34 -5.62 10.54 8.77
C TYR A 34 -6.65 10.10 9.81
N ALA A 35 -6.88 8.79 9.95
CA ALA A 35 -7.83 8.22 10.91
C ALA A 35 -7.39 8.52 12.35
N GLU A 36 -6.12 8.28 12.68
CA GLU A 36 -5.53 8.56 13.99
C GLU A 36 -5.60 10.05 14.35
N ALA A 37 -5.45 10.92 13.35
CA ALA A 37 -5.57 12.37 13.52
C ALA A 37 -7.03 12.89 13.53
N GLY A 38 -8.02 12.00 13.37
CA GLY A 38 -9.44 12.32 13.52
C GLY A 38 -10.13 12.83 12.26
N TYR A 39 -9.64 12.48 11.06
CA TYR A 39 -10.30 12.83 9.81
C TYR A 39 -11.62 12.05 9.60
N CYS A 40 -12.68 12.74 9.17
CA CYS A 40 -13.95 12.14 8.77
C CYS A 40 -13.91 11.75 7.29
N PHE A 41 -13.83 10.44 7.01
CA PHE A 41 -13.76 9.93 5.66
C PHE A 41 -15.08 10.10 4.90
N ARG A 42 -14.98 10.31 3.59
CA ARG A 42 -16.15 10.49 2.69
C ARG A 42 -16.35 9.35 1.71
N THR A 43 -15.30 8.59 1.41
CA THR A 43 -15.37 7.47 0.46
C THR A 43 -15.87 6.22 1.15
N VAL A 44 -16.68 5.42 0.45
CA VAL A 44 -17.21 4.15 0.99
C VAL A 44 -16.07 3.20 1.40
N ARG A 45 -14.99 3.15 0.61
CA ARG A 45 -13.81 2.32 0.90
C ARG A 45 -13.16 2.70 2.24
N ALA A 46 -12.87 3.98 2.45
CA ALA A 46 -12.22 4.44 3.67
C ALA A 46 -13.15 4.37 4.89
N ILE A 47 -14.44 4.68 4.74
CA ILE A 47 -15.44 4.51 5.80
C ILE A 47 -15.54 3.04 6.23
N LYS A 48 -15.51 2.10 5.28
CA LYS A 48 -15.52 0.66 5.62
C LYS A 48 -14.25 0.21 6.34
N ALA A 49 -13.09 0.76 5.99
CA ALA A 49 -11.81 0.36 6.56
C ALA A 49 -11.53 0.99 7.94
N PHE A 50 -11.88 2.28 8.11
CA PHE A 50 -11.50 3.07 9.28
C PHE A 50 -12.69 3.57 10.11
N GLY A 51 -13.90 3.57 9.54
CA GLY A 51 -15.10 4.12 10.19
C GLY A 51 -15.05 5.64 10.33
N ASN A 52 -16.12 6.19 10.93
CA ASN A 52 -16.25 7.62 11.26
C ASN A 52 -16.80 7.86 12.68
N ALA A 53 -16.93 6.82 13.51
CA ALA A 53 -17.66 6.90 14.78
C ALA A 53 -17.13 7.99 15.74
N ASN A 54 -15.81 8.27 15.69
CA ASN A 54 -15.13 9.23 16.56
C ASN A 54 -14.29 10.25 15.79
N CYS A 55 -14.59 10.48 14.51
CA CYS A 55 -13.86 11.49 13.74
C CYS A 55 -14.26 12.92 14.19
N ARG A 56 -13.38 13.90 13.94
CA ARG A 56 -13.49 15.27 14.45
C ARG A 56 -13.44 16.34 13.36
N TYR A 57 -12.83 16.03 12.22
CA TYR A 57 -12.52 17.00 11.18
C TYR A 57 -13.04 16.54 9.81
N ASP A 58 -14.00 17.28 9.25
CA ASP A 58 -14.57 17.01 7.92
C ASP A 58 -13.64 17.38 6.76
N GLY A 59 -12.69 18.28 7.02
CA GLY A 59 -11.71 18.77 6.06
C GLY A 59 -10.31 18.30 6.42
N LEU A 60 -9.60 17.70 5.46
CA LEU A 60 -8.24 17.22 5.68
C LEU A 60 -7.26 18.35 6.04
N ARG A 61 -7.58 19.60 5.64
CA ARG A 61 -6.82 20.81 5.98
C ARG A 61 -6.92 21.18 7.45
N ASP A 62 -8.01 20.80 8.11
CA ASP A 62 -8.28 21.11 9.52
C ASP A 62 -7.71 20.03 10.46
N VAL A 63 -7.28 18.90 9.89
CA VAL A 63 -6.65 17.80 10.63
C VAL A 63 -5.26 18.26 11.13
N PRO A 64 -5.00 18.22 12.44
CA PRO A 64 -3.76 18.72 13.05
C PRO A 64 -2.61 17.72 12.90
N LEU A 65 -2.22 17.42 11.65
CA LEU A 65 -1.07 16.57 11.37
C LEU A 65 0.22 17.26 11.79
N SER A 66 1.11 16.50 12.45
CA SER A 66 2.47 16.96 12.74
C SER A 66 3.27 17.14 11.44
N ALA A 67 4.40 17.85 11.53
CA ALA A 67 5.29 17.99 10.36
C ALA A 67 5.76 16.62 9.83
N ARG A 68 6.04 15.68 10.74
CA ARG A 68 6.47 14.31 10.40
C ARG A 68 5.37 13.52 9.70
N ASP A 69 4.12 13.64 10.15
CA ASP A 69 2.99 12.94 9.51
C ASP A 69 2.76 13.47 8.09
N ARG A 70 2.89 14.78 7.90
CA ARG A 70 2.78 15.41 6.57
C ARG A 70 3.87 14.92 5.63
N GLU A 71 5.11 14.82 6.12
CA GLU A 71 6.23 14.27 5.35
C GLU A 71 5.98 12.81 4.98
N LYS A 72 5.60 11.97 5.96
CA LYS A 72 5.27 10.56 5.73
C LYS A 72 4.17 10.39 4.68
N VAL A 73 3.07 11.13 4.80
CA VAL A 73 1.96 11.09 3.84
C VAL A 73 2.41 11.55 2.46
N ALA A 74 3.19 12.63 2.38
CA ALA A 74 3.70 13.12 1.10
C ALA A 74 4.61 12.10 0.43
N ASP A 75 5.42 11.36 1.19
CA ASP A 75 6.29 10.31 0.68
C ASP A 75 5.48 9.15 0.09
N ILE A 76 4.48 8.67 0.84
CA ILE A 76 3.58 7.61 0.38
C ILE A 76 2.85 8.03 -0.90
N VAL A 77 2.27 9.23 -0.93
CA VAL A 77 1.56 9.73 -2.12
C VAL A 77 2.48 9.80 -3.34
N ARG A 78 3.75 10.21 -3.17
CA ARG A 78 4.72 10.21 -4.28
C ARG A 78 5.01 8.79 -4.77
N GLU A 79 5.16 7.81 -3.89
CA GLU A 79 5.35 6.42 -4.28
C GLU A 79 4.12 5.85 -4.99
N GLU A 80 2.92 6.11 -4.46
CA GLU A 80 1.66 5.68 -5.05
C GLU A 80 1.47 6.23 -6.47
N GLN A 81 1.77 7.52 -6.67
CA GLN A 81 1.72 8.16 -7.99
C GLN A 81 2.72 7.55 -8.97
N ARG A 82 3.97 7.35 -8.54
CA ARG A 82 5.02 6.73 -9.39
C ARG A 82 4.66 5.32 -9.83
N ASN A 83 3.90 4.59 -9.01
CA ASN A 83 3.50 3.22 -9.28
C ASN A 83 2.06 3.08 -9.83
N GLY A 84 1.38 4.20 -10.11
CA GLY A 84 0.04 4.20 -10.72
C GLY A 84 -1.07 3.64 -9.84
N CYS A 85 -0.93 3.74 -8.52
CA CYS A 85 -1.97 3.31 -7.58
C CYS A 85 -3.25 4.12 -7.75
N ARG A 86 -4.40 3.47 -7.53
CA ARG A 86 -5.74 4.08 -7.61
C ARG A 86 -6.40 4.03 -6.23
N ASP A 87 -7.03 5.14 -5.86
CA ASP A 87 -7.77 5.29 -4.59
C ASP A 87 -9.12 4.57 -4.60
#